data_AF-A0A8J2K437-F1
#
_entry.id   AF-A0A8J2K437-F1
#
_cell.length_a   1.000
_cell.length_b   1.000
_cell.length_c   1.000
_cell.angle_alpha   90.00
_cell.angle_beta   90.00
_cell.angle_gamma   90.00
#
_symmetry.space_group_name_H-M   'P 1'
#
loop_
_entity.id
_entity.type
_entity.pdbx_description
1 polymer ?
#
loop_
_entity_poly.entity_id
_entity_poly.type
_entity_poly.pdbx_seq_one_letter_code
_entity_poly.pdbx_strand_id
1 'polypeptide(L)'
;GILNVSAKDTSTGRSEKITIRNDKGRLSKVEIERMVDEAEKYKAEDEMQRERVASRNQLEAYVFGVKQAAEDAGDKLSESDKQL
;
A
#
# COMPACT_ATOMS: atom_id res chain seq x y z
N GLY A 1 20.43 -4.29 9.56
CA GLY A 1 21.19 -3.21 8.89
C GLY A 1 22.54 -3.74 8.43
N ILE A 2 23.12 -3.18 7.37
CA ILE A 2 24.48 -3.50 6.92
C ILE A 2 25.44 -2.58 7.66
N LEU A 3 26.36 -3.13 8.46
CA LEU A 3 27.40 -2.36 9.14
C LEU A 3 28.63 -2.30 8.23
N ASN A 4 28.94 -1.11 7.73
CA ASN A 4 30.16 -0.86 6.96
C ASN A 4 31.24 -0.38 7.93
N VAL A 5 32.27 -1.19 8.16
CA VAL A 5 33.43 -0.81 8.99
C VAL A 5 34.62 -0.54 8.07
N SER A 6 35.23 0.63 8.17
CA SER A 6 36.48 0.95 7.49
C SER A 6 37.57 1.16 8.53
N ALA A 7 38.65 0.39 8.44
CA ALA A 7 39.85 0.56 9.26
C ALA A 7 40.92 1.27 8.42
N LYS A 8 41.56 2.30 8.98
CA LYS A 8 42.68 3.00 8.34
C LYS A 8 43.86 3.04 9.30
N ASP A 9 45.00 2.54 8.84
CA ASP A 9 46.28 2.68 9.51
C ASP A 9 46.80 4.11 9.29
N THR A 10 47.00 4.84 10.38
CA THR A 10 47.45 6.24 10.40
C THR A 10 48.93 6.40 10.08
N SER A 11 49.74 5.34 10.21
CA SER A 11 51.19 5.36 9.96
C SER A 11 51.54 5.05 8.51
N THR A 12 50.83 4.10 7.89
CA THR A 12 51.08 3.67 6.50
C THR A 12 50.08 4.23 5.49
N GLY A 13 48.99 4.87 5.97
CA GLY A 13 47.93 5.41 5.13
C GLY A 13 47.02 4.36 4.48
N ARG A 14 47.31 3.07 4.68
CA ARG A 14 46.56 1.95 4.11
C ARG A 14 45.21 1.83 4.82
N SER A 15 44.15 1.64 4.05
CA SER A 15 42.80 1.46 4.58
C SER A 15 42.18 0.18 4.04
N GLU A 16 41.64 -0.62 4.94
CA GLU A 16 40.90 -1.85 4.62
C GLU A 16 39.42 -1.66 4.95
N LYS A 17 38.55 -2.08 4.04
CA LYS A 17 37.09 -1.95 4.19
C LYS A 17 36.49 -3.32 4.47
N ILE A 18 36.02 -3.52 5.70
CA ILE A 18 35.38 -4.75 6.15
C ILE A 18 33.87 -4.51 6.21
N THR A 19 33.12 -5.19 5.32
CA THR A 19 31.66 -5.12 5.33
C THR A 19 31.11 -6.24 6.19
N ILE A 20 30.61 -5.94 7.39
CA ILE A 20 29.98 -6.93 8.26
C ILE A 20 28.53 -7.09 7.82
N ARG A 21 28.26 -8.18 7.10
CA ARG A 21 26.91 -8.54 6.67
C ARG A 21 26.27 -9.47 7.71
N ASN A 22 25.21 -8.99 8.35
CA ASN A 22 24.34 -9.85 9.16
C ASN A 22 23.29 -10.45 8.21
N ASP A 23 23.56 -11.66 7.71
CA ASP A 23 22.75 -12.33 6.68
C ASP A 23 21.69 -13.28 7.27
N LYS A 24 21.67 -13.50 8.60
CA LYS A 24 20.65 -14.33 9.24
C LYS A 24 19.31 -13.59 9.26
N GLY A 25 18.31 -14.15 8.58
CA GLY A 25 16.92 -13.63 8.54
C GLY A 25 16.68 -12.54 7.51
N ARG A 26 17.64 -12.28 6.60
CA ARG A 26 17.43 -11.36 5.46
C ARG A 26 17.08 -12.16 4.22
N LEU A 27 16.11 -11.64 3.46
CA LEU A 27 15.83 -12.10 2.11
C LEU A 27 17.12 -12.00 1.29
N SER A 28 17.43 -13.07 0.57
CA SER A 28 18.50 -13.07 -0.41
C SER A 28 18.21 -12.04 -1.51
N LYS A 29 19.24 -11.59 -2.22
CA LYS A 29 19.05 -10.66 -3.34
C LYS A 29 18.06 -11.20 -4.38
N VAL A 30 18.09 -12.50 -4.63
CA VAL A 30 17.18 -13.20 -5.55
C VAL A 30 15.74 -13.14 -5.06
N GLU A 31 15.51 -13.33 -3.76
CA GLU A 31 14.17 -13.19 -3.19
C GLU A 31 13.66 -11.75 -3.23
N ILE A 32 14.54 -10.77 -2.99
CA ILE A 32 14.19 -9.34 -3.11
C ILE A 32 13.81 -9.01 -4.56
N GLU A 33 14.60 -9.43 -5.53
CA GLU A 33 14.33 -9.21 -6.97
C GLU A 33 13.02 -9.89 -7.38
N ARG A 34 12.79 -11.13 -6.96
CA ARG A 34 11.53 -11.83 -7.21
C ARG A 34 10.33 -11.11 -6.62
N MET A 35 10.44 -10.59 -5.40
CA MET A 35 9.35 -9.84 -4.76
C MET A 35 9.07 -8.51 -5.46
N VAL A 36 10.09 -7.85 -6.01
CA VAL A 36 9.92 -6.62 -6.80
C VAL A 36 9.20 -6.93 -8.12
N ASP A 37 9.63 -7.96 -8.85
CA ASP A 37 8.97 -8.40 -10.08
C ASP A 37 7.52 -8.83 -9.85
N GLU A 38 7.27 -9.60 -8.78
CA GLU A 38 5.91 -9.99 -8.41
C GLU A 38 5.06 -8.76 -8.06
N ALA A 39 5.60 -7.81 -7.29
CA ALA A 39 4.89 -6.57 -6.97
C ALA A 39 4.56 -5.73 -8.22
N GLU A 40 5.48 -5.61 -9.18
CA GLU A 40 5.22 -4.90 -10.43
C GLU A 40 4.18 -5.62 -11.29
N LYS A 41 4.24 -6.95 -11.36
CA LYS A 41 3.30 -7.77 -12.13
C LYS A 41 1.87 -7.67 -11.60
N TYR A 42 1.70 -7.71 -10.27
CA TYR A 42 0.37 -7.66 -9.65
C TYR A 42 -0.15 -6.24 -9.40
N LYS A 43 0.70 -5.21 -9.52
CA LYS A 43 0.32 -3.80 -9.32
C LYS A 43 -0.94 -3.41 -10.09
N ALA A 44 -1.01 -3.74 -11.38
CA ALA A 44 -2.13 -3.36 -12.23
C ALA A 44 -3.43 -4.08 -11.84
N GLU A 45 -3.33 -5.34 -11.43
CA GLU A 45 -4.48 -6.13 -10.97
C GLU A 45 -4.99 -5.63 -9.61
N ASP A 46 -4.07 -5.38 -8.67
CA ASP A 46 -4.38 -4.82 -7.34
C ASP A 46 -5.01 -3.43 -7.45
N GLU A 47 -4.53 -2.60 -8.37
CA GLU A 47 -5.07 -1.26 -8.62
C GLU A 47 -6.49 -1.33 -9.18
N MET A 48 -6.74 -2.21 -10.16
CA MET A 48 -8.09 -2.43 -10.70
C MET A 48 -9.06 -2.96 -9.64
N GLN A 49 -8.64 -3.91 -8.79
CA GLN A 49 -9.49 -4.40 -7.70
C GLN A 49 -9.76 -3.31 -6.66
N ARG A 50 -8.74 -2.51 -6.33
CA ARG A 50 -8.87 -1.38 -5.40
C ARG A 50 -9.86 -0.35 -5.92
N GLU A 51 -9.76 0.03 -7.20
CA GLU A 51 -10.69 0.96 -7.83
C GLU A 51 -12.12 0.43 -7.82
N ARG A 52 -12.32 -0.84 -8.20
CA ARG A 52 -13.65 -1.48 -8.18
C ARG A 52 -14.27 -1.43 -6.78
N VAL A 53 -13.50 -1.76 -5.75
CA VAL A 53 -13.97 -1.72 -4.35
C VAL A 53 -14.24 -0.29 -3.91
N ALA A 54 -13.37 0.66 -4.27
CA ALA A 54 -13.56 2.07 -3.95
C ALA A 54 -14.84 2.64 -4.57
N SER A 55 -15.09 2.36 -5.86
CA SER A 55 -16.32 2.78 -6.54
C SER A 55 -17.57 2.14 -5.92
N ARG A 56 -17.51 0.86 -5.55
CA ARG A 56 -18.63 0.20 -4.86
C ARG A 56 -18.91 0.83 -3.50
N ASN A 57 -17.88 1.04 -2.69
CA ASN A 57 -18.02 1.65 -1.37
C ASN A 57 -18.52 3.09 -1.47
N GLN A 58 -18.08 3.85 -2.48
CA GLN A 58 -18.57 5.20 -2.74
C GLN A 58 -20.06 5.20 -3.11
N LEU A 59 -20.49 4.27 -3.96
CA LEU A 59 -21.90 4.11 -4.31
C LEU A 59 -22.74 3.69 -3.09
N GLU A 60 -22.27 2.73 -2.30
CA GLU A 60 -22.94 2.29 -1.08
C GLU A 60 -23.08 3.43 -0.07
N ALA A 61 -22.01 4.20 0.15
CA ALA A 61 -22.03 5.38 1.02
C ALA A 61 -23.02 6.45 0.51
N TYR A 62 -23.06 6.67 -0.81
CA TYR A 62 -24.00 7.60 -1.41
C TYR A 62 -25.46 7.14 -1.24
N VAL A 63 -25.76 5.88 -1.57
CA VAL A 63 -27.10 5.30 -1.41
C VAL A 63 -27.53 5.33 0.06
N PHE A 64 -26.62 5.02 0.99
CA PHE A 64 -26.89 5.10 2.41
C PHE A 64 -27.20 6.55 2.84
N GLY A 65 -26.43 7.53 2.37
CA GLY A 65 -26.68 8.94 2.63
C GLY A 65 -28.03 9.42 2.08
N VAL A 66 -28.38 9.00 0.87
CA VAL A 66 -29.69 9.30 0.25
C VAL A 66 -30.83 8.65 1.05
N LYS A 67 -30.66 7.39 1.47
CA LYS A 67 -31.64 6.68 2.28
C LYS A 67 -31.85 7.39 3.62
N GLN A 68 -30.78 7.77 4.31
CA GLN A 68 -30.86 8.50 5.57
C GLN A 68 -31.55 9.86 5.37
N ALA A 69 -31.19 10.60 4.32
CA ALA A 69 -31.81 11.87 4.00
C ALA A 69 -33.32 11.72 3.67
N ALA A 70 -33.72 10.63 3.01
CA ALA A 70 -35.12 10.33 2.72
C ALA A 70 -35.91 9.93 3.98
N GLU A 71 -35.31 9.15 4.88
CA GLU A 71 -35.89 8.81 6.19
C GLU A 71 -36.06 10.06 7.06
N ASP A 72 -35.04 10.93 7.14
CA ASP A 72 -35.06 12.18 7.90
C ASP A 72 -36.06 13.20 7.32
N ALA A 73 -36.23 13.21 6.00
CA ALA A 73 -37.20 14.07 5.31
C ALA A 73 -38.64 13.58 5.49
N GLY A 74 -38.87 12.32 5.87
CA GLY A 74 -40.15 11.80 6.35
C GLY A 74 -41.35 12.25 5.51
N ASP A 75 -42.32 12.94 6.12
CA ASP A 75 -43.55 13.41 5.47
C ASP A 75 -43.40 14.68 4.61
N LYS A 76 -42.19 15.27 4.52
CA LYS A 76 -41.92 16.44 3.66
C LYS A 76 -41.60 16.06 2.21
N LEU A 77 -41.27 14.80 1.96
CA LEU A 77 -41.12 14.24 0.61
C LEU A 77 -42.50 13.83 0.09
N SER A 78 -42.82 14.24 -1.14
CA SER A 78 -44.06 13.82 -1.79
C SER A 78 -44.05 12.31 -2.04
N GLU A 79 -45.23 11.67 -2.09
CA GLU A 79 -45.38 10.25 -2.44
C GLU A 79 -44.68 9.91 -3.77
N SER A 80 -44.67 10.85 -4.72
CA SER A 80 -44.01 10.71 -6.01
C SER A 80 -42.48 10.64 -5.90
N ASP A 81 -41.88 11.30 -4.90
CA ASP A 81 -40.43 11.28 -4.66
C ASP A 81 -39.97 10.05 -3.85
N LYS A 82 -40.90 9.40 -3.13
CA LYS A 82 -40.64 8.18 -2.34
C LYS A 82 -40.74 6.87 -3.15
N GLN A 83 -41.36 6.90 -4.33
CA GLN A 83 -41.62 5.71 -5.17
C GLN A 83 -40.60 5.50 -6.31
N LEU A 84 -39.52 6.30 -6.37
CA LEU A 84 -38.38 6.10 -7.26
C LEU A 84 -37.33 5.16 -6.65
#